data_AF-A0A537E718-F1
#
_entry.id   AF-A0A537E718-F1
#
_cell.length_a   1.000
_cell.length_b   1.000
_cell.length_c   1.000
_cell.angle_alpha   90.00
_cell.angle_beta   90.00
_cell.angle_gamma   90.00
#
_symmetry.space_group_name_H-M   'P 1'
#
loop_
_entity.id
_entity.type
_entity.pdbx_description
1 polymer ?
#
loop_
_entity_poly.entity_id
_entity_poly.type
_entity_poly.pdbx_seq_one_letter_code
_entity_poly.pdbx_strand_id
1 'polypeptide(L)'
;MLDCSTSRAVTSADSITNLDYWDQYFVPVKYFTSDSSTIPLTPPSFTGMAFGVATIPLVLSTSPQNVWLDSASAWSVSPQTLAGSTSTVRWFAPVVSGFVSGTNPINVGYIHQYYVTFVVGLGIGSTSPTSGWQNAGSTITMTALPAPGYKFAAWTSSTSMIRLAYYATPTTKATINGPGTITVLFHP
;
A
#
# COMPACT_ATOMS: atom_id res chain seq x y z
N MET A 1 -37.18 2.09 -0.60
CA MET A 1 -37.92 1.87 -1.85
C MET A 1 -37.22 2.69 -2.93
N LEU A 2 -36.36 2.08 -3.71
CA LEU A 2 -35.74 2.72 -4.87
C LEU A 2 -36.70 2.55 -6.05
N ASP A 3 -37.19 3.68 -6.55
CA ASP A 3 -37.96 3.80 -7.78
C ASP A 3 -37.09 3.35 -8.96
N CYS A 4 -37.44 2.21 -9.54
CA CYS A 4 -36.95 1.77 -10.83
C CYS A 4 -37.97 2.26 -11.86
N SER A 5 -37.74 3.44 -12.47
CA SER A 5 -38.63 3.92 -13.52
C SER A 5 -38.48 3.05 -14.77
N THR A 6 -39.31 2.02 -14.89
CA THR A 6 -39.38 1.10 -16.02
C THR A 6 -40.35 1.61 -17.08
N SER A 7 -39.97 2.63 -17.86
CA SER A 7 -40.76 2.91 -19.07
C SER A 7 -39.96 3.50 -20.21
N ARG A 8 -39.95 2.77 -21.34
CA ARG A 8 -39.78 3.30 -22.69
C ARG A 8 -41.13 3.21 -23.41
N ALA A 9 -41.47 4.23 -24.19
CA ALA A 9 -42.68 4.21 -25.00
C ALA A 9 -42.54 3.16 -26.10
N VAL A 10 -43.52 2.26 -26.20
CA VAL A 10 -43.65 1.31 -27.31
C VAL A 10 -44.20 2.08 -28.50
N THR A 11 -43.38 2.30 -29.53
CA THR A 11 -43.74 3.12 -30.71
C THR A 11 -44.26 2.31 -31.90
N SER A 12 -44.20 0.98 -31.84
CA SER A 12 -44.71 0.04 -32.85
C SER A 12 -44.92 -1.36 -32.25
N ALA A 13 -45.63 -2.24 -32.96
CA ALA A 13 -45.80 -3.66 -32.62
C ALA A 13 -44.52 -4.49 -32.86
N ASP A 14 -43.35 -3.96 -32.48
CA ASP A 14 -42.10 -4.72 -32.40
C ASP A 14 -41.92 -5.22 -30.97
N SER A 15 -41.69 -6.52 -30.84
CA SER A 15 -41.30 -7.14 -29.57
C SER A 15 -39.97 -6.58 -29.09
N ILE A 16 -39.94 -5.97 -27.91
CA ILE A 16 -38.70 -5.67 -27.18
C ILE A 16 -38.10 -7.02 -26.78
N THR A 17 -37.12 -7.51 -27.55
CA THR A 17 -36.53 -8.84 -27.32
C THR A 17 -35.36 -8.83 -26.34
N ASN A 18 -34.69 -7.68 -26.14
CA ASN A 18 -33.57 -7.53 -25.21
C ASN A 18 -33.75 -6.30 -24.31
N LEU A 19 -33.83 -6.54 -23.00
CA LEU A 19 -33.71 -5.54 -21.96
C LEU A 19 -32.47 -5.90 -21.12
N ASP A 20 -31.38 -5.18 -21.33
CA ASP A 20 -30.19 -5.34 -20.49
C ASP A 20 -30.40 -4.57 -19.19
N TYR A 21 -30.34 -5.27 -18.06
CA TYR A 21 -30.39 -4.68 -16.73
C TYR A 21 -29.07 -4.97 -16.03
N TRP A 22 -28.51 -3.95 -15.38
CA TRP A 22 -27.30 -4.08 -14.58
C TRP A 22 -27.65 -3.89 -13.12
N ASP A 23 -27.39 -4.92 -12.31
CA ASP A 23 -27.40 -4.77 -10.86
C ASP A 23 -26.20 -3.90 -10.47
N GLN A 24 -26.44 -2.76 -9.82
CA GLN A 24 -25.40 -1.81 -9.45
C GLN A 24 -25.42 -1.49 -7.96
N TYR A 25 -24.23 -1.18 -7.43
CA TYR A 25 -24.05 -0.67 -6.09
C TYR A 25 -23.54 0.77 -6.14
N PHE A 26 -24.04 1.60 -5.22
CA PHE A 26 -23.51 2.93 -4.96
C PHE A 26 -22.42 2.83 -3.91
N VAL A 27 -21.15 2.87 -4.35
CA VAL A 27 -19.99 2.52 -3.55
C VAL A 27 -19.14 3.75 -3.27
N PRO A 28 -18.85 4.08 -2.00
CA PRO A 28 -17.86 5.09 -1.67
C PRO A 28 -16.44 4.56 -1.91
N VAL A 29 -15.65 5.29 -2.67
CA VAL A 29 -14.23 5.01 -2.95
C VAL A 29 -13.36 6.12 -2.39
N LYS A 30 -12.20 5.75 -1.83
CA LYS A 30 -11.16 6.71 -1.41
C LYS A 30 -9.80 6.04 -1.32
N TYR A 31 -8.76 6.85 -1.20
CA TYR A 31 -7.44 6.39 -0.80
C TYR A 31 -6.97 7.09 0.49
N PHE A 32 -5.99 6.52 1.17
CA PHE A 32 -5.36 7.11 2.34
C PHE A 32 -3.93 6.58 2.53
N THR A 33 -3.12 7.28 3.31
CA THR A 33 -1.79 6.79 3.74
C THR A 33 -1.84 6.22 5.14
N SER A 34 -1.00 5.22 5.41
CA SER A 34 -0.95 4.52 6.71
C SER A 34 -0.68 5.41 7.92
N ASP A 35 -0.09 6.58 7.71
CA ASP A 35 0.37 7.52 8.74
C ASP A 35 -0.11 8.95 8.50
N SER A 36 -1.06 9.16 7.58
CA SER A 36 -1.52 10.49 7.14
C SER A 36 -0.40 11.40 6.60
N SER A 37 0.75 10.84 6.19
CA SER A 37 1.82 11.61 5.56
C SER A 37 1.31 12.37 4.35
N THR A 38 1.83 13.58 4.12
CA THR A 38 1.59 14.32 2.88
C THR A 38 2.06 13.49 1.70
N ILE A 39 1.10 13.14 0.85
CA ILE A 39 1.27 12.27 -0.30
C ILE A 39 2.00 13.05 -1.41
N PRO A 40 2.88 12.44 -2.21
CA PRO A 40 3.49 13.18 -3.30
C PRO A 40 2.49 13.47 -4.43
N LEU A 41 2.86 14.45 -5.24
CA LEU A 41 2.08 15.36 -6.11
C LEU A 41 0.88 14.83 -6.92
N THR A 42 0.70 13.52 -7.14
CA THR A 42 -0.39 13.00 -7.97
C THR A 42 -1.18 11.87 -7.28
N PRO A 43 -2.48 12.08 -6.99
CA PRO A 43 -3.35 11.04 -6.45
C PRO A 43 -3.52 9.85 -7.41
N PRO A 44 -3.81 8.65 -6.89
CA PRO A 44 -4.10 7.49 -7.73
C PRO A 44 -5.48 7.61 -8.40
N SER A 45 -5.66 6.87 -9.50
CA SER A 45 -6.90 6.82 -10.26
C SER A 45 -7.59 5.47 -10.08
N PHE A 46 -8.91 5.51 -9.91
CA PHE A 46 -9.80 4.35 -9.81
C PHE A 46 -10.52 4.09 -11.13
N THR A 47 -10.63 2.83 -11.52
CA THR A 47 -11.40 2.37 -12.68
C THR A 47 -12.27 1.19 -12.27
N GLY A 48 -13.52 1.16 -12.73
CA GLY A 48 -14.43 0.02 -12.57
C GLY A 48 -15.31 -0.17 -13.80
N MET A 49 -16.44 -0.85 -13.65
CA MET A 49 -17.49 -0.91 -14.67
C MET A 49 -18.80 -0.34 -14.14
N ALA A 50 -19.51 0.38 -15.00
CA ALA A 50 -20.87 0.83 -14.77
C ALA A 50 -21.66 0.70 -16.07
N PHE A 51 -22.86 0.14 -16.01
CA PHE A 51 -23.75 -0.09 -17.16
C PHE A 51 -23.07 -0.94 -18.25
N GLY A 52 -22.26 -1.92 -17.85
CA GLY A 52 -21.53 -2.80 -18.75
C GLY A 52 -20.35 -2.15 -19.47
N VAL A 53 -20.01 -0.90 -19.16
CA VAL A 53 -18.89 -0.18 -19.76
C VAL A 53 -17.86 0.21 -18.71
N ALA A 54 -16.59 0.25 -19.10
CA ALA A 54 -15.53 0.73 -18.22
C ALA A 54 -15.75 2.21 -17.88
N THR A 55 -15.61 2.56 -16.61
CA THR A 55 -15.70 3.96 -16.17
C THR A 55 -14.50 4.75 -16.69
N ILE A 56 -14.68 6.05 -16.93
CA ILE A 56 -13.55 6.97 -17.06
C ILE A 56 -12.76 6.93 -15.73
N PRO A 57 -11.41 6.87 -15.76
CA PRO A 57 -10.62 6.87 -14.53
C PRO A 57 -10.96 8.05 -13.62
N LEU A 58 -11.39 7.75 -12.40
CA LEU A 58 -11.69 8.73 -11.37
C LEU A 58 -10.42 9.00 -10.56
N VAL A 59 -9.95 10.25 -10.53
CA VAL A 59 -8.89 10.66 -9.62
C VAL A 59 -9.41 10.60 -8.18
N LEU A 60 -8.79 9.75 -7.36
CA LEU A 60 -9.21 9.54 -5.98
C LEU A 60 -8.81 10.71 -5.08
N SER A 61 -9.61 10.93 -4.04
CA SER A 61 -9.35 11.86 -2.96
C SER A 61 -9.27 11.14 -1.60
N THR A 62 -8.76 11.82 -0.57
CA THR A 62 -8.77 11.30 0.81
C THR A 62 -10.15 11.38 1.46
N SER A 63 -11.06 12.16 0.87
CA SER A 63 -12.49 12.16 1.21
C SER A 63 -13.24 11.14 0.35
N PRO A 64 -14.27 10.46 0.88
CA PRO A 64 -15.09 9.53 0.11
C PRO A 64 -15.70 10.19 -1.13
N GLN A 65 -15.58 9.54 -2.29
CA GLN A 65 -16.28 9.86 -3.53
C GLN A 65 -17.19 8.69 -3.88
N ASN A 66 -18.46 8.93 -4.18
CA ASN A 66 -19.39 7.84 -4.49
C ASN A 66 -19.40 7.57 -6.00
N VAL A 67 -19.35 6.29 -6.37
CA VAL A 67 -19.44 5.82 -7.76
C VAL A 67 -20.48 4.71 -7.86
N TRP A 68 -21.19 4.64 -8.98
CA TRP A 68 -22.01 3.48 -9.33
C TRP A 68 -21.12 2.43 -9.98
N LEU A 69 -21.24 1.19 -9.51
CA LEU A 69 -20.47 0.06 -10.04
C LEU A 69 -21.35 -1.16 -10.24
N ASP A 70 -21.13 -1.87 -11.33
CA ASP A 70 -21.84 -3.11 -11.64
C ASP A 70 -21.47 -4.21 -10.61
N SER A 71 -22.46 -4.97 -10.17
CA SER A 71 -22.32 -6.11 -9.27
C SER A 71 -21.38 -7.16 -9.86
N ALA A 72 -20.50 -7.73 -9.03
CA ALA A 72 -19.48 -8.70 -9.41
C ALA A 72 -18.47 -8.22 -10.49
N SER A 73 -18.51 -6.95 -10.90
CA SER A 73 -17.54 -6.39 -11.84
C SER A 73 -16.19 -6.15 -11.17
N ALA A 74 -15.12 -6.15 -11.97
CA ALA A 74 -13.79 -5.85 -11.50
C ALA A 74 -13.58 -4.34 -11.32
N TRP A 75 -12.83 -3.97 -10.29
CA TRP A 75 -12.30 -2.62 -10.10
C TRP A 75 -10.78 -2.67 -9.96
N SER A 76 -10.12 -1.57 -10.29
CA SER A 76 -8.68 -1.39 -10.07
C SER A 76 -8.32 0.05 -9.74
N VAL A 77 -7.18 0.22 -9.09
CA VAL A 77 -6.56 1.50 -8.76
C VAL A 77 -5.12 1.51 -9.27
N SER A 78 -4.72 2.61 -9.87
CA SER A 78 -3.36 2.79 -10.39
C SER A 78 -2.81 4.16 -9.96
N PRO A 79 -1.52 4.26 -9.59
CA PRO A 79 -0.52 3.20 -9.54
C PRO A 79 -0.50 2.44 -8.20
N GLN A 80 0.07 1.22 -8.18
CA GLN A 80 0.30 0.45 -6.94
C GLN A 80 1.31 1.10 -5.99
N THR A 81 2.29 1.81 -6.57
CA THR A 81 3.25 2.64 -5.82
C THR A 81 3.02 4.08 -6.25
N LEU A 82 2.69 4.97 -5.31
CA LEU A 82 2.39 6.36 -5.66
C LEU A 82 3.61 7.06 -6.24
N ALA A 83 3.33 7.97 -7.19
CA ALA A 83 4.33 8.88 -7.72
C ALA A 83 4.98 9.65 -6.56
N GLY A 84 6.26 9.99 -6.71
CA GLY A 84 7.09 10.59 -5.66
C GLY A 84 7.67 9.59 -4.65
N SER A 85 7.36 8.30 -4.77
CA SER A 85 8.21 7.25 -4.22
C SER A 85 9.59 7.28 -4.88
N THR A 86 10.64 7.01 -4.11
CA THR A 86 12.04 6.93 -4.51
C THR A 86 12.61 5.52 -4.27
N SER A 87 13.92 5.33 -4.45
CA SER A 87 14.59 4.07 -4.09
C SER A 87 14.67 3.82 -2.58
N THR A 88 14.45 4.85 -1.74
CA THR A 88 14.60 4.76 -0.29
C THR A 88 13.32 5.09 0.49
N VAL A 89 12.32 5.69 -0.14
CA VAL A 89 11.01 6.01 0.46
C VAL A 89 9.91 5.58 -0.51
N ARG A 90 8.85 4.92 -0.05
CA ARG A 90 7.71 4.60 -0.93
C ARG A 90 6.37 4.62 -0.22
N TRP A 91 5.32 4.80 -1.01
CA TRP A 91 3.92 4.59 -0.64
C TRP A 91 3.36 3.46 -1.47
N PHE A 92 3.21 2.28 -0.87
CA PHE A 92 2.86 1.05 -1.56
C PHE A 92 1.51 0.53 -1.09
N ALA A 93 0.58 0.30 -2.02
CA ALA A 93 -0.69 -0.35 -1.73
C ALA A 93 -0.56 -1.86 -1.98
N PRO A 94 -0.79 -2.73 -0.98
CA PRO A 94 -0.71 -4.18 -1.17
C PRO A 94 -1.90 -4.74 -1.96
N VAL A 95 -3.00 -3.99 -2.05
CA VAL A 95 -4.20 -4.37 -2.78
C VAL A 95 -4.67 -3.16 -3.57
N VAL A 96 -4.74 -3.31 -4.89
CA VAL A 96 -5.19 -2.27 -5.82
C VAL A 96 -6.22 -2.77 -6.84
N SER A 97 -6.77 -3.95 -6.64
CA SER A 97 -7.83 -4.49 -7.48
C SER A 97 -8.69 -5.47 -6.70
N GLY A 98 -9.89 -5.71 -7.22
CA GLY A 98 -10.83 -6.65 -6.65
C GLY A 98 -12.13 -6.70 -7.43
N PHE A 99 -13.15 -7.27 -6.81
CA PHE A 99 -14.50 -7.34 -7.37
C PHE A 99 -15.49 -6.60 -6.47
N VAL A 100 -16.52 -6.03 -7.08
CA VAL A 100 -17.60 -5.34 -6.38
C VAL A 100 -18.57 -6.39 -5.83
N SER A 101 -18.66 -6.49 -4.50
CA SER A 101 -19.51 -7.48 -3.82
C SER A 101 -20.72 -6.89 -3.09
N GLY A 102 -20.89 -5.56 -3.12
CA GLY A 102 -21.94 -4.85 -2.42
C GLY A 102 -21.65 -3.35 -2.30
N THR A 103 -22.30 -2.70 -1.34
CA THR A 103 -22.15 -1.25 -1.06
C THR A 103 -20.98 -0.92 -0.11
N ASN A 104 -20.18 -1.91 0.28
CA ASN A 104 -19.07 -1.69 1.19
C ASN A 104 -18.03 -0.74 0.57
N PRO A 105 -17.49 0.22 1.35
CA PRO A 105 -16.49 1.15 0.85
C PRO A 105 -15.24 0.45 0.30
N ILE A 106 -14.75 0.92 -0.84
CA ILE A 106 -13.43 0.53 -1.35
C ILE A 106 -12.42 1.56 -0.84
N ASN A 107 -11.62 1.14 0.13
CA ASN A 107 -10.58 1.96 0.73
C ASN A 107 -9.21 1.45 0.28
N VAL A 108 -8.49 2.23 -0.52
CA VAL A 108 -7.12 1.88 -0.93
C VAL A 108 -6.11 2.51 0.02
N GLY A 109 -5.51 1.67 0.86
CA GLY A 109 -4.49 2.07 1.83
C GLY A 109 -3.09 1.97 1.23
N TYR A 110 -2.38 3.10 1.15
CA TYR A 110 -0.97 3.16 0.77
C TYR A 110 -0.09 3.18 2.01
N ILE A 111 0.75 2.16 2.16
CA ILE A 111 1.66 2.01 3.29
C ILE A 111 2.90 2.85 3.02
N HIS A 112 3.19 3.81 3.89
CA HIS A 112 4.42 4.58 3.87
C HIS A 112 5.57 3.74 4.43
N GLN A 113 6.64 3.59 3.65
CA GLN A 113 7.76 2.70 3.96
C GLN A 113 9.11 3.35 3.66
N TYR A 114 10.11 2.96 4.46
CA TYR A 114 11.50 3.33 4.29
C TYR A 114 12.34 2.09 3.97
N TYR A 115 13.29 2.23 3.04
CA TYR A 115 14.25 1.18 2.77
C TYR A 115 15.36 1.22 3.80
N VAL A 116 15.58 0.11 4.50
CA VAL A 116 16.64 -0.06 5.50
C VAL A 116 17.67 -1.03 4.96
N THR A 117 18.92 -0.60 4.88
CA THR A 117 20.04 -1.43 4.43
C THR A 117 20.75 -2.03 5.63
N PHE A 118 20.97 -3.34 5.65
CA PHE A 118 21.79 -4.02 6.65
C PHE A 118 23.14 -4.38 6.06
N VAL A 119 24.22 -4.08 6.78
CA VAL A 119 25.61 -4.31 6.35
C VAL A 119 26.45 -4.89 7.49
N VAL A 120 27.35 -5.83 7.16
CA VAL A 120 28.46 -6.22 8.04
C VAL A 120 29.63 -5.28 7.76
N GLY A 121 29.95 -4.41 8.71
CA GLY A 121 31.01 -3.39 8.53
C GLY A 121 32.40 -3.87 8.91
N LEU A 122 32.50 -4.84 9.84
CA LEU A 122 33.75 -5.43 10.29
C LEU A 122 33.51 -6.88 10.75
N GLY A 123 34.50 -7.74 10.53
CA GLY A 123 34.47 -9.15 10.90
C GLY A 123 33.55 -9.98 9.99
N ILE A 124 33.18 -11.18 10.44
CA ILE A 124 32.40 -12.14 9.65
C ILE A 124 31.14 -12.56 10.43
N GLY A 125 30.00 -12.48 9.75
CA GLY A 125 28.71 -12.86 10.29
C GLY A 125 27.58 -12.41 9.37
N SER A 126 26.37 -12.34 9.90
CA SER A 126 25.19 -11.85 9.19
C SER A 126 24.22 -11.15 10.14
N THR A 127 23.15 -10.60 9.58
CA THR A 127 22.08 -9.92 10.33
C THR A 127 20.74 -10.55 9.99
N SER A 128 19.83 -10.51 10.97
CA SER A 128 18.39 -10.72 10.74
C SER A 128 17.65 -9.52 11.32
N PRO A 129 16.77 -8.83 10.56
CA PRO A 129 16.47 -9.07 9.16
C PRO A 129 17.63 -8.68 8.22
N THR A 130 17.49 -9.02 6.95
CA THR A 130 18.29 -8.47 5.85
C THR A 130 17.70 -7.16 5.34
N SER A 131 18.40 -6.49 4.43
CA SER A 131 17.94 -5.24 3.80
C SER A 131 16.54 -5.36 3.21
N GLY A 132 15.72 -4.33 3.38
CA GLY A 132 14.35 -4.33 2.86
C GLY A 132 13.52 -3.13 3.28
N TRP A 133 12.29 -3.08 2.76
CA TRP A 133 11.30 -2.06 3.11
C TRP A 133 10.72 -2.33 4.49
N GLN A 134 10.67 -1.28 5.31
CA GLN A 134 10.09 -1.29 6.64
C GLN A 134 9.03 -0.18 6.73
N ASN A 135 7.93 -0.44 7.44
CA ASN A 135 6.87 0.55 7.61
C ASN A 135 7.37 1.75 8.40
N ALA A 136 6.97 2.96 8.00
CA ALA A 136 7.27 4.18 8.74
C ALA A 136 6.74 4.10 10.18
N GLY A 137 7.55 4.54 11.14
CA GLY A 137 7.23 4.49 12.58
C GLY A 137 7.30 3.10 13.21
N SER A 138 7.57 2.04 12.43
CA SER A 138 7.66 0.69 12.98
C SER A 138 8.89 0.51 13.86
N THR A 139 8.80 -0.45 14.78
CA THR A 139 9.95 -0.94 15.54
C THR A 139 10.23 -2.37 15.15
N ILE A 140 11.41 -2.62 14.60
CA ILE A 140 11.85 -3.94 14.17
C ILE A 140 12.82 -4.54 15.19
N THR A 141 12.73 -5.85 15.41
CA THR A 141 13.76 -6.59 16.15
C THR A 141 14.85 -7.00 15.19
N MET A 142 16.10 -6.77 15.57
CA MET A 142 17.28 -7.10 14.79
C MET A 142 18.25 -7.94 15.64
N THR A 143 18.89 -8.92 15.03
CA THR A 143 19.78 -9.90 15.65
C THR A 143 21.04 -10.06 14.82
N ALA A 144 22.19 -9.99 15.50
CA ALA A 144 23.50 -10.24 14.93
C ALA A 144 23.80 -11.73 15.02
N LEU A 145 24.34 -12.30 13.94
CA LEU A 145 24.68 -13.72 13.84
C LEU A 145 26.18 -13.83 13.50
N PRO A 146 27.07 -13.81 14.52
CA PRO A 146 28.51 -13.97 14.29
C PRO A 146 28.83 -15.32 13.65
N ALA A 147 29.81 -15.37 12.76
CA ALA A 147 30.37 -16.63 12.27
C ALA A 147 31.18 -17.34 13.39
N PRO A 148 31.48 -18.65 13.25
CA PRO A 148 32.36 -19.33 14.18
C PRO A 148 33.71 -18.61 14.35
N GLY A 149 34.14 -18.42 15.60
CA GLY A 149 35.36 -17.67 15.91
C GLY A 149 35.21 -16.15 15.82
N TYR A 150 33.98 -15.63 15.77
CA TYR A 150 33.67 -14.20 15.90
C TYR A 150 32.66 -13.96 17.02
N LYS A 151 32.65 -12.74 17.54
CA LYS A 151 31.70 -12.24 18.54
C LYS A 151 31.14 -10.90 18.11
N PHE A 152 29.90 -10.65 18.54
CA PHE A 152 29.24 -9.36 18.33
C PHE A 152 29.99 -8.24 19.07
N ALA A 153 30.22 -7.13 18.37
CA ALA A 153 30.85 -5.94 18.94
C ALA A 153 29.82 -4.83 19.18
N ALA A 154 29.17 -4.35 18.12
CA ALA A 154 28.22 -3.25 18.19
C ALA A 154 27.34 -3.15 16.95
N TRP A 155 26.23 -2.43 17.10
CA TRP A 155 25.42 -1.89 16.01
C TRP A 155 25.64 -0.39 15.84
N THR A 156 25.61 0.10 14.61
CA THR A 156 25.59 1.53 14.31
C THR A 156 24.53 1.85 13.28
N SER A 157 24.13 3.13 13.19
CA SER A 157 23.25 3.63 12.13
C SER A 157 23.87 4.83 11.43
N SER A 158 23.63 4.94 10.12
CA SER A 158 24.09 6.07 9.30
C SER A 158 23.24 7.34 9.48
N THR A 159 22.16 7.29 10.27
CA THR A 159 21.21 8.39 10.42
C THR A 159 20.58 8.37 11.81
N SER A 160 20.14 9.53 12.31
CA SER A 160 19.35 9.65 13.54
C SER A 160 17.88 9.23 13.36
N MET A 161 17.43 9.08 12.12
CA MET A 161 16.06 8.67 11.79
C MET A 161 15.81 7.18 12.05
N ILE A 162 16.87 6.39 12.15
CA ILE A 162 16.82 5.00 12.63
C ILE A 162 17.37 4.99 14.06
N ARG A 163 16.50 4.78 15.03
CA ARG A 163 16.87 4.84 16.46
C ARG A 163 17.05 3.44 17.01
N LEU A 164 18.28 3.09 17.35
CA LEU A 164 18.61 1.84 18.02
C LEU A 164 18.29 1.95 19.51
N ALA A 165 17.59 0.97 20.08
CA ALA A 165 17.29 0.93 21.52
C ALA A 165 18.56 0.73 22.34
N TYR A 166 19.37 -0.27 21.96
CA TYR A 166 20.67 -0.56 22.57
C TYR A 166 21.65 -0.99 21.47
N TYR A 167 22.79 -0.32 21.38
CA TYR A 167 23.79 -0.59 20.34
C TYR A 167 24.78 -1.70 20.72
N ALA A 168 24.91 -2.02 22.00
CA ALA A 168 25.88 -2.98 22.54
C ALA A 168 25.26 -4.36 22.89
N THR A 169 24.08 -4.68 22.35
CA THR A 169 23.45 -6.00 22.52
C THR A 169 23.26 -6.70 21.18
N PRO A 170 23.55 -8.02 21.07
CA PRO A 170 23.50 -8.74 19.80
C PRO A 170 22.08 -8.80 19.21
N THR A 171 21.06 -8.90 20.07
CA THR A 171 19.66 -8.68 19.72
C THR A 171 19.18 -7.36 20.31
N THR A 172 18.58 -6.53 19.48
CA THR A 172 18.08 -5.20 19.87
C THR A 172 16.89 -4.80 19.00
N LYS A 173 16.34 -3.60 19.23
CA LYS A 173 15.27 -3.03 18.44
C LYS A 173 15.72 -1.76 17.74
N ALA A 174 15.19 -1.51 16.54
CA ALA A 174 15.35 -0.26 15.81
C ALA A 174 13.99 0.35 15.48
N THR A 175 13.79 1.62 15.82
CA THR A 175 12.63 2.40 15.37
C THR A 175 12.95 3.08 14.05
N ILE A 176 12.10 2.87 13.04
CA ILE A 176 12.35 3.30 11.65
C ILE A 176 11.50 4.53 11.31
N ASN A 177 12.09 5.72 11.43
CA ASN A 177 11.45 6.99 11.06
C ASN A 177 12.02 7.59 9.77
N GLY A 178 12.95 6.90 9.11
CA GLY A 178 13.52 7.31 7.83
C GLY A 178 14.39 6.20 7.24
N PRO A 179 14.83 6.36 5.98
CA PRO A 179 15.73 5.41 5.36
C PRO A 179 17.15 5.52 5.89
N GLY A 180 17.92 4.45 5.77
CA GLY A 180 19.33 4.48 6.17
C GLY A 180 19.95 3.10 6.24
N THR A 181 21.21 3.08 6.68
CA THR A 181 21.98 1.86 6.85
C THR A 181 22.14 1.55 8.33
N ILE A 182 21.90 0.28 8.70
CA ILE A 182 22.26 -0.31 9.97
C ILE A 182 23.48 -1.20 9.74
N THR A 183 24.56 -0.96 10.48
CA THR A 183 25.80 -1.72 10.36
C THR A 183 26.04 -2.55 11.61
N VAL A 184 26.34 -3.84 11.43
CA VAL A 184 26.85 -4.71 12.49
C VAL A 184 28.35 -4.80 12.43
N LEU A 185 29.00 -4.82 13.60
CA LEU A 185 30.42 -5.05 13.75
C LEU A 185 30.65 -6.33 14.54
N PHE A 186 31.58 -7.16 14.07
CA PHE A 186 32.08 -8.34 14.76
C PHE A 186 33.59 -8.23 14.97
N HIS A 187 34.11 -8.96 15.96
CA HIS A 187 35.54 -9.15 16.19
C HIS A 187 35.84 -10.65 16.39
N PRO A 188 37.07 -11.14 16.15
CA PRO A 188 37.46 -12.51 16.47
C PRO A 188 37.26 -12.87 17.96
#